data_AF-A0A833ERN9-F1
#
_entry.id   AF-A0A833ERN9-F1
#
_cell.length_a   1.000
_cell.length_b   1.000
_cell.length_c   1.000
_cell.angle_alpha   90.00
_cell.angle_beta   90.00
_cell.angle_gamma   90.00
#
_symmetry.space_group_name_H-M   'P 1'
#
loop_
_entity.id
_entity.type
_entity.pdbx_description
1 polymer ?
#
loop_
_entity_poly.entity_id
_entity_poly.type
_entity_poly.pdbx_seq_one_letter_code
_entity_poly.pdbx_strand_id
1 'polypeptide(L)'
;MREQDIDLSDIPEITHDQISRAQIRIGGKPVPKGKVRVNIFLDAHVVAYFKTQAGGRDYQTLIDETLKESIQTHELEHIIRRVIREELHATK
;
A
#
# COMPACT_ATOMS: atom_id res chain seq x y z
N MET A 1 -22.18 19.09 -19.55
CA MET A 1 -20.82 18.87 -20.11
C MET A 1 -20.83 17.50 -20.76
N ARG A 2 -20.34 17.36 -21.99
CA ARG A 2 -20.18 16.06 -22.65
C ARG A 2 -18.74 15.61 -22.47
N GLU A 3 -18.49 14.30 -22.44
CA GLU A 3 -17.14 13.74 -22.25
C GLU A 3 -16.11 14.28 -23.26
N GLN A 4 -16.58 14.53 -24.48
CA GLN A 4 -15.84 15.14 -25.59
C GLN A 4 -15.45 16.63 -25.38
N ASP A 5 -15.96 17.29 -24.34
CA ASP A 5 -15.59 18.66 -23.99
C ASP A 5 -14.47 18.69 -22.92
N ILE A 6 -13.94 17.53 -22.50
CA ILE A 6 -12.84 17.40 -21.51
C ILE A 6 -11.49 17.44 -22.23
N ASP A 7 -10.66 18.44 -21.91
CA ASP A 7 -9.28 18.52 -22.39
C ASP A 7 -8.36 17.63 -21.54
N LEU A 8 -7.74 16.64 -22.18
CA LEU A 8 -6.81 15.69 -21.56
C LEU A 8 -5.37 15.88 -22.05
N SER A 9 -5.07 16.96 -22.77
CA SER A 9 -3.73 17.20 -23.33
C SER A 9 -2.63 17.26 -22.26
N ASP A 10 -2.96 17.79 -21.07
CA ASP A 10 -2.05 17.87 -19.92
C ASP A 10 -1.98 16.56 -19.09
N ILE A 11 -2.89 15.61 -19.32
CA ILE A 11 -3.00 14.36 -18.56
C ILE A 11 -3.11 13.19 -19.55
N PRO A 12 -2.01 12.86 -20.26
CA PRO A 12 -2.04 11.78 -21.24
C PRO A 12 -2.33 10.44 -20.57
N GLU A 13 -3.03 9.56 -21.29
CA GLU A 13 -3.30 8.21 -20.81
C GLU A 13 -2.00 7.42 -20.57
N ILE A 14 -1.94 6.72 -19.45
CA ILE A 14 -0.80 5.86 -19.13
C ILE A 14 -0.92 4.57 -19.94
N THR A 15 0.02 4.36 -20.86
CA THR A 15 0.10 3.14 -21.66
C THR A 15 0.48 1.92 -20.81
N HIS A 16 0.07 0.72 -21.26
CA HIS A 16 0.45 -0.53 -20.60
C HIS A 16 1.97 -0.73 -20.55
N ASP A 17 2.68 -0.29 -21.58
CA ASP A 17 4.14 -0.33 -21.66
C ASP A 17 4.79 0.56 -20.59
N GLN A 18 4.23 1.75 -20.33
CA GLN A 18 4.66 2.62 -19.22
C GLN A 18 4.42 1.97 -17.86
N ILE A 19 3.27 1.33 -17.63
CA ILE A 19 2.98 0.60 -16.38
C ILE A 19 3.96 -0.55 -16.20
N SER A 20 4.25 -1.30 -17.27
CA SER A 20 5.16 -2.45 -17.20
C SER A 20 6.57 -2.05 -16.72
N ARG A 21 7.03 -0.85 -17.12
CA ARG A 21 8.31 -0.26 -16.70
C ARG A 21 8.25 0.53 -15.40
N ALA A 22 7.06 0.78 -14.84
CA ALA A 22 6.92 1.51 -13.60
C ALA A 22 7.70 0.83 -12.46
N GLN A 23 8.26 1.65 -11.57
CA GLN A 23 9.03 1.21 -10.41
C GLN A 23 8.45 1.85 -9.16
N ILE A 24 8.11 1.02 -8.18
CA ILE A 24 7.64 1.50 -6.88
C ILE A 24 8.79 2.22 -6.19
N ARG A 25 8.51 3.37 -5.58
CA ARG A 25 9.47 4.13 -4.78
C ARG A 25 8.91 4.39 -3.40
N ILE A 26 9.70 4.12 -2.36
CA ILE A 26 9.37 4.43 -0.97
C ILE A 26 10.43 5.38 -0.43
N GLY A 27 10.02 6.52 0.13
CA GLY A 27 10.94 7.57 0.59
C GLY A 27 11.85 8.10 -0.52
N GLY A 28 11.35 8.16 -1.76
CA GLY A 28 12.11 8.59 -2.93
C GLY A 28 13.11 7.56 -3.47
N LYS A 29 13.25 6.39 -2.85
CA LYS A 29 14.18 5.33 -3.28
C LYS A 29 13.45 4.21 -4.03
N PRO A 30 14.01 3.70 -5.14
CA PRO A 30 13.40 2.59 -5.87
C PRO A 30 13.40 1.31 -5.03
N VAL A 31 12.30 0.57 -5.12
CA VAL A 31 12.12 -0.73 -4.48
C VAL A 31 12.20 -1.84 -5.54
N PRO A 32 12.93 -2.94 -5.28
CA PRO A 32 12.97 -4.09 -6.19
C PRO A 32 11.56 -4.64 -6.45
N LYS A 33 11.33 -5.14 -7.67
CA LYS A 33 10.09 -5.86 -7.99
C LYS A 33 10.15 -7.25 -7.36
N GLY A 34 9.04 -7.69 -6.77
CA GLY A 34 8.87 -9.05 -6.22
C GLY A 34 9.11 -9.17 -4.71
N LYS A 35 9.14 -10.41 -4.21
CA LYS A 35 9.33 -10.73 -2.79
C LYS A 35 10.81 -10.61 -2.40
N VAL A 36 11.09 -10.01 -1.24
CA VAL A 36 12.45 -9.95 -0.67
C VAL A 36 12.56 -10.97 0.45
N ARG A 37 13.59 -11.82 0.41
CA ARG A 37 13.89 -12.74 1.51
C ARG A 37 14.49 -11.97 2.67
N VAL A 38 13.80 -11.95 3.80
CA VAL A 38 14.29 -11.38 5.06
C VAL A 38 14.61 -12.50 6.05
N ASN A 39 15.66 -12.32 6.85
CA ASN A 39 15.96 -13.20 7.98
C ASN A 39 15.67 -12.43 9.26
N ILE A 40 14.50 -12.66 9.85
CA ILE A 40 14.03 -11.99 11.07
C ILE A 40 13.52 -13.05 12.05
N PHE A 41 13.59 -12.74 13.34
CA PHE A 41 12.92 -13.54 14.36
C PHE A 41 11.46 -13.10 14.49
N LEU A 42 10.55 -14.07 14.54
CA LEU A 42 9.15 -13.89 14.89
C LEU A 42 8.85 -14.77 16.10
N ASP A 43 7.96 -14.30 16.97
CA ASP A 43 7.53 -15.08 18.11
C ASP A 43 6.88 -16.39 17.67
N ALA A 44 7.15 -17.46 18.41
CA ALA A 44 6.63 -18.79 18.11
C ALA A 44 5.10 -18.81 18.07
N HIS A 45 4.43 -18.03 18.93
CA HIS A 45 2.97 -17.94 18.96
C HIS A 45 2.40 -17.26 17.71
N VAL A 46 3.10 -16.26 17.15
CA VAL A 46 2.69 -15.57 15.91
C VAL A 46 2.76 -16.56 14.75
N VAL A 47 3.88 -17.28 14.64
CA VAL A 47 4.04 -18.29 13.58
C VAL A 47 2.99 -19.40 13.72
N ALA A 48 2.73 -19.87 14.95
CA ALA A 48 1.70 -20.88 15.20
C ALA A 48 0.30 -20.39 14.81
N TYR A 49 -0.06 -19.15 15.16
CA TYR A 49 -1.34 -18.55 14.79
C TYR A 49 -1.54 -18.54 13.27
N PHE A 50 -0.59 -17.99 12.51
CA PHE A 50 -0.72 -17.92 11.05
C PHE A 50 -0.68 -19.29 10.37
N LYS A 51 0.05 -20.27 10.93
CA LYS A 51 0.02 -21.66 10.44
C LYS A 51 -1.37 -22.28 10.60
N THR A 52 -2.05 -22.04 11.72
CA THR A 52 -3.42 -22.52 11.94
C THR A 52 -4.41 -21.85 10.99
N GLN A 53 -4.26 -20.55 10.72
CA GLN A 53 -5.13 -19.81 9.80
C GLN A 53 -4.94 -20.20 8.33
N ALA A 54 -3.75 -20.67 7.97
CA ALA A 54 -3.40 -20.88 6.57
C ALA A 54 -4.26 -21.94 5.88
N GLY A 55 -4.73 -22.98 6.57
CA GLY A 55 -5.73 -23.93 6.06
C GLY A 55 -5.42 -24.57 4.70
N GLY A 56 -4.15 -24.59 4.26
CA GLY A 56 -3.71 -25.04 2.92
C GLY A 56 -3.04 -23.95 2.06
N ARG A 57 -3.12 -22.68 2.45
CA ARG A 57 -2.35 -21.56 1.88
C ARG A 57 -0.95 -21.49 2.52
N ASP A 58 -0.06 -20.68 1.95
CA ASP A 58 1.23 -20.38 2.56
C ASP A 58 1.06 -19.38 3.71
N TYR A 59 1.36 -19.78 4.95
CA TYR A 59 1.27 -18.91 6.14
C TYR A 59 2.13 -17.64 5.99
N GLN A 60 3.20 -17.68 5.20
CA GLN A 60 4.01 -16.48 4.92
C GLN A 60 3.25 -15.46 4.09
N THR A 61 2.35 -15.90 3.21
CA THR A 61 1.50 -15.00 2.43
C THR A 61 0.50 -14.28 3.34
N LEU A 62 -0.07 -14.98 4.32
CA LEU A 62 -0.96 -14.34 5.31
C LEU A 62 -0.21 -13.29 6.15
N ILE A 63 1.02 -13.60 6.57
CA ILE A 63 1.85 -12.63 7.30
C ILE A 63 2.10 -11.39 6.44
N ASP A 64 2.46 -11.57 5.16
CA ASP A 64 2.69 -10.47 4.22
C ASP A 64 1.42 -9.62 4.00
N GLU A 65 0.25 -10.25 3.85
CA GLU A 65 -1.05 -9.57 3.75
C GLU A 65 -1.37 -8.75 5.00
N THR A 66 -1.20 -9.31 6.19
CA THR A 66 -1.42 -8.58 7.45
C THR A 66 -0.46 -7.40 7.61
N LEU A 67 0.81 -7.55 7.22
CA LEU A 67 1.77 -6.44 7.24
C LEU A 67 1.39 -5.33 6.26
N LYS A 68 0.92 -5.68 5.06
CA LYS A 68 0.41 -4.71 4.07
C LYS A 68 -0.79 -3.94 4.60
N GLU A 69 -1.75 -4.63 5.19
CA GLU A 69 -2.94 -4.01 5.79
C GLU A 69 -2.54 -3.05 6.92
N SER A 70 -1.64 -3.47 7.81
CA SER A 70 -1.13 -2.62 8.88
C SER A 70 -0.50 -1.33 8.35
N ILE A 71 0.29 -1.39 7.28
CA ILE A 71 0.89 -0.19 6.66
C ILE A 71 -0.21 0.76 6.17
N GLN A 72 -1.21 0.23 5.46
CA GLN A 72 -2.32 1.02 4.92
C GLN A 72 -3.16 1.67 6.03
N THR A 73 -3.48 0.93 7.10
CA THR A 73 -4.27 1.46 8.22
C THR A 73 -3.53 2.58 8.95
N HIS A 74 -2.22 2.43 9.20
CA HIS A 74 -1.44 3.47 9.87
C HIS A 74 -1.35 4.75 9.02
N GLU A 75 -1.22 4.63 7.71
CA GLU A 75 -1.21 5.78 6.79
C GLU A 75 -2.57 6.50 6.80
N LEU A 76 -3.67 5.75 6.70
CA LEU A 76 -5.02 6.29 6.72
C LEU A 76 -5.34 7.00 8.04
N GLU A 77 -4.98 6.41 9.18
CA GLU A 77 -5.18 7.03 10.48
C GLU A 77 -4.43 8.37 10.59
N HIS A 78 -3.19 8.41 10.10
CA HIS A 78 -2.40 9.64 10.09
C HIS A 78 -3.04 10.73 9.22
N ILE A 79 -3.52 10.36 8.03
CA ILE A 79 -4.21 11.27 7.10
C ILE A 79 -5.48 11.82 7.76
N ILE A 80 -6.33 10.95 8.34
CA ILE A 80 -7.58 11.36 8.98
C ILE A 80 -7.31 12.33 10.13
N ARG A 81 -6.33 12.04 10.99
CA ARG A 81 -5.95 12.94 12.09
C ARG A 81 -5.46 14.30 11.59
N ARG A 82 -4.73 14.33 10.47
CA ARG A 82 -4.26 15.58 9.86
C ARG A 82 -5.44 16.40 9.35
N VAL A 83 -6.31 15.79 8.53
CA VAL A 83 -7.48 16.45 7.96
C VAL A 83 -8.39 16.99 9.06
N ILE A 84 -8.70 16.20 10.10
CA ILE A 84 -9.52 16.67 11.22
C ILE A 84 -8.92 17.91 11.89
N ARG A 85 -7.59 17.96 12.10
CA ARG A 85 -6.94 19.16 12.67
C ARG A 85 -7.04 20.36 11.74
N GLU A 86 -6.79 20.16 10.44
CA GLU A 86 -6.90 21.22 9.44
C GLU A 86 -8.31 21.82 9.44
N GLU A 87 -9.36 21.00 9.43
CA GLU A 87 -10.76 21.46 9.48
C GLU A 87 -11.10 22.19 10.79
N LEU A 88 -10.63 21.69 11.94
CA LEU A 88 -10.82 22.36 13.24
C LEU A 88 -10.10 23.71 13.31
N HIS A 89 -8.95 23.86 12.63
CA HIS A 89 -8.22 25.12 12.56
C HIS A 89 -8.79 26.10 11.52
N ALA A 90 -9.36 25.59 10.42
CA ALA A 90 -9.99 26.41 9.37
C ALA A 90 -11.36 26.98 9.79
N THR A 91 -12.03 26.35 10.77
CA THR A 91 -13.32 26.80 11.30
C THR A 91 -13.17 27.88 12.39
N LYS A 92 -11.96 28.38 12.63
CA LYS A 92 -11.66 29.39 13.65
C LYS A 92 -11.38 30.77 13.04
#